data_AF-A0A024F8G5-F1
#
_entry.id   AF-A0A024F8G5-F1
#
_cell.length_a   1.000
_cell.length_b   1.000
_cell.length_c   1.000
_cell.angle_alpha   90.00
_cell.angle_beta   90.00
_cell.angle_gamma   90.00
#
_symmetry.space_group_name_H-M   'P 1'
#
loop_
_entity.id
_entity.type
_entity.pdbx_description
1 polymer ?
#
loop_
_entity_poly.entity_id
_entity_poly.type
_entity_poly.pdbx_seq_one_letter_code
_entity_poly.pdbx_strand_id
1 'polypeptide(L)' 'DMFVMDDGWFGERNDDMRGLGDYAVNRRKLPGGLHGLAKRLRRMSLDFGLWFEPEMVNPES' A
#
# COMPACT_ATOMS: atom_id res chain seq x y z
N ASP A 1 6.40 9.39 16.48
CA ASP A 1 5.52 9.79 15.36
C ASP A 1 5.33 8.64 14.38
N MET A 2 4.20 8.63 13.66
CA MET A 2 3.82 7.54 12.75
C MET A 2 3.45 8.09 11.39
N PHE A 3 3.89 7.40 10.33
CA PHE A 3 3.44 7.60 8.97
C PHE A 3 2.50 6.46 8.58
N VAL A 4 1.31 6.78 8.08
CA VAL A 4 0.34 5.78 7.59
C VAL A 4 0.22 5.93 6.08
N MET A 5 0.44 4.83 5.35
CA MET A 5 0.14 4.79 3.92
C MET A 5 -1.29 4.29 3.72
N ASP A 6 -2.10 5.17 3.15
CA ASP A 6 -3.50 4.92 2.84
C ASP A 6 -3.66 4.19 1.49
N ASP A 7 -4.84 4.24 0.88
CA ASP A 7 -5.21 3.54 -0.35
C ASP A 7 -4.21 3.74 -1.52
N GLY A 8 -4.13 2.74 -2.40
CA GLY A 8 -3.38 2.80 -3.65
C GLY A 8 -2.01 2.11 -3.64
N TRP A 9 -1.60 1.46 -2.56
CA TRP A 9 -0.30 0.78 -2.45
C TRP A 9 -0.23 -0.61 -3.10
N PHE A 10 -1.39 -1.16 -3.46
CA PHE A 10 -1.58 -2.53 -3.92
C PHE A 10 -2.17 -2.60 -5.33
N GLY A 11 -2.07 -3.78 -5.96
CA GLY A 11 -2.68 -4.08 -7.27
C GLY A 11 -2.48 -3.01 -8.34
N GLU A 12 -3.50 -2.82 -9.18
CA GLU A 12 -3.61 -1.69 -10.12
C GLU A 12 -4.47 -0.54 -9.57
N ARG A 13 -4.50 -0.36 -8.25
CA ARG A 13 -5.28 0.63 -7.50
C ARG A 13 -4.81 2.08 -7.78
N ASN A 14 -5.07 2.59 -8.98
CA ASN A 14 -4.77 3.96 -9.41
C ASN A 14 -6.01 4.87 -9.34
N ASP A 15 -7.18 4.25 -9.27
CA ASP A 15 -8.50 4.83 -9.03
C ASP A 15 -9.24 3.96 -8.00
N ASP A 16 -10.46 4.36 -7.63
CA ASP A 16 -11.31 3.66 -6.67
C ASP A 16 -12.16 2.52 -7.31
N MET A 17 -12.05 2.34 -8.63
CA MET A 17 -12.90 1.42 -9.40
C MET A 17 -12.32 0.00 -9.54
N ARG A 18 -11.03 -0.20 -9.20
CA ARG A 18 -10.32 -1.49 -9.36
C ARG A 18 -9.35 -1.79 -8.23
N GLY A 19 -8.92 -3.05 -8.13
CA GLY A 19 -7.81 -3.50 -7.28
C GLY A 19 -8.12 -3.94 -5.85
N LEU A 20 -9.30 -3.67 -5.28
CA LEU A 20 -9.68 -4.23 -3.97
C LEU A 20 -9.75 -5.75 -4.05
N GLY A 21 -9.14 -6.43 -3.08
CA GLY A 21 -8.93 -7.89 -3.08
C GLY A 21 -7.50 -8.29 -3.48
N ASP A 22 -6.81 -7.46 -4.27
CA ASP A 22 -5.43 -7.72 -4.73
C ASP A 22 -4.37 -7.03 -3.87
N TYR A 23 -4.15 -7.50 -2.64
CA TYR A 23 -3.19 -6.91 -1.70
C TYR A 23 -1.70 -7.17 -2.03
N ALA A 24 -1.39 -7.48 -3.29
CA ALA A 24 -0.01 -7.54 -3.77
C ALA A 24 0.55 -6.12 -3.95
N VAL A 25 1.76 -5.88 -3.45
CA VAL A 25 2.40 -4.55 -3.50
C VAL A 25 2.56 -4.08 -4.94
N ASN A 26 2.09 -2.87 -5.25
CA ASN A 26 2.31 -2.23 -6.53
C ASN A 26 3.78 -1.79 -6.66
N ARG A 27 4.60 -2.60 -7.31
CA ARG A 27 6.04 -2.33 -7.52
C ARG A 27 6.33 -1.19 -8.50
N ARG A 28 5.34 -0.75 -9.30
CA ARG A 28 5.49 0.44 -10.16
C ARG A 28 5.48 1.71 -9.30
N LYS A 29 4.57 1.79 -8.33
CA LYS A 29 4.50 2.90 -7.35
C LYS A 29 5.57 2.78 -6.26
N LEU A 30 5.83 1.56 -5.80
CA LEU A 30 6.79 1.25 -4.73
C LEU A 30 7.89 0.32 -5.26
N PRO A 31 8.89 0.83 -6.02
CA PRO A 31 9.96 -0.01 -6.56
C PRO A 31 10.70 -0.84 -5.50
N GLY A 32 11.00 -0.21 -4.35
CA GLY A 32 11.59 -0.88 -3.18
C GLY A 32 10.61 -1.73 -2.36
N GLY A 33 9.33 -1.73 -2.72
CA GLY A 33 8.22 -2.33 -2.00
C GLY A 33 8.02 -1.73 -0.60
N LEU A 34 7.08 -2.31 0.14
CA LEU A 34 6.79 -1.91 1.52
C LEU A 34 8.03 -2.00 2.43
N HIS A 35 8.88 -3.01 2.22
CA HIS A 35 10.11 -3.15 2.99
C HIS A 35 11.06 -1.95 2.80
N GLY A 36 11.24 -1.49 1.56
CA GLY A 36 12.08 -0.33 1.25
C GLY A 36 11.56 0.95 1.91
N LEU A 37 10.24 1.17 1.85
CA LEU A 37 9.58 2.30 2.50
C LEU A 37 9.72 2.24 4.03
N ALA A 38 9.37 1.11 4.65
CA ALA A 38 9.49 0.90 6.09
C ALA A 38 10.93 1.08 6.59
N LYS A 39 11.93 0.59 5.84
CA LYS A 39 13.35 0.80 6.17
C LYS A 39 13.74 2.28 6.14
N ARG A 40 13.18 3.06 5.21
CA ARG A 40 13.42 4.51 5.13
C ARG A 40 12.77 5.26 6.29
N LEU A 41 11.52 4.93 6.62
CA LEU A 41 10.79 5.55 7.73
C LEU A 41 11.45 5.26 9.09
N ARG A 42 11.89 4.02 9.33
CA ARG A 42 12.63 3.69 10.56
C ARG A 42 13.93 4.48 10.75
N ARG A 43 14.64 4.82 9.65
CA ARG A 43 15.82 5.71 9.73
C ARG A 43 15.48 7.16 10.10
N MET A 44 14.22 7.54 9.96
CA MET A 44 13.68 8.84 10.36
C MET A 44 13.00 8.77 11.74
N SER A 45 13.13 7.66 12.47
CA SER A 45 12.44 7.42 13.75
C SER A 45 10.91 7.51 13.65
N LEU A 46 10.36 7.11 12.49
CA LEU A 46 8.92 7.03 12.25
C LEU A 46 8.46 5.57 12.23
N ASP A 47 7.35 5.32 12.93
CA ASP A 47 6.59 4.08 12.79
C ASP A 47 5.82 4.06 11.46
N PHE A 48 5.45 2.86 10.99
CA PHE A 48 4.79 2.66 9.70
C PHE A 48 3.48 1.90 9.85
N GLY A 49 2.37 2.55 9.49
CA GLY A 49 1.04 1.95 9.35
C GLY A 49 0.65 1.76 7.89
N LEU A 50 -0.26 0.82 7.63
CA LEU A 50 -0.72 0.46 6.29
C LEU A 50 -2.22 0.19 6.29
N TRP A 51 -2.93 0.77 5.33
CA TRP A 51 -4.37 0.60 5.18
C TRP A 51 -4.75 -0.69 4.44
N PHE A 52 -5.86 -1.31 4.85
CA PHE A 52 -6.49 -2.45 4.19
C PHE A 52 -8.03 -2.33 4.29
N GLU A 53 -8.73 -2.82 3.27
CA GLU A 53 -10.19 -3.01 3.26
C GLU A 53 -10.56 -4.44 2.86
N PRO A 54 -10.27 -5.43 3.72
CA PRO A 54 -10.32 -6.86 3.39
C PRO A 54 -11.73 -7.40 3.11
N GLU A 55 -12.76 -6.61 3.42
CA GLU A 55 -14.17 -6.98 3.25
C GLU A 55 -14.68 -6.72 1.82
N MET A 56 -13.89 -6.05 0.98
CA MET A 56 -14.30 -5.62 -0.36
C MET A 56 -13.47 -6.27 -1.47
N VAL A 57 -14.09 -6.40 -2.65
CA VAL A 57 -13.46 -6.88 -3.90
C VAL A 57 -14.00 -6.10 -5.09
N ASN A 58 -13.14 -5.71 -6.04
CA ASN A 58 -13.60 -5.14 -7.31
C ASN A 58 -13.83 -6.24 -8.36
N PRO A 59 -14.83 -6.13 -9.26
CA PRO A 59 -15.02 -7.10 -10.35
C PRO A 59 -13.80 -7.22 -11.29
N GLU A 60 -13.03 -6.14 -11.43
CA GLU A 60 -11.74 -6.09 -12.12
C GLU A 60 -10.59 -6.17 -11.10
N SER A 61 -10.48 -7.33 -10.43
CA SER A 61 -9.32 -7.72 -9.61
C SER A 61 -8.84 -9.08 -10.10
#